data_AF-A0A063YKM2-F1
#
_entry.id   AF-A0A063YKM2-F1
#
_cell.length_a   1.000
_cell.length_b   1.000
_cell.length_c   1.000
_cell.angle_alpha   90.00
_cell.angle_beta   90.00
_cell.angle_gamma   90.00
#
_symmetry.space_group_name_H-M   'P 1'
#
loop_
_entity.id
_entity.type
_entity.pdbx_description
1 polymer ?
#
loop_
_entity_poly.entity_id
_entity_poly.type
_entity_poly.pdbx_seq_one_letter_code
_entity_poly.pdbx_strand_id
1 'polypeptide(L)'
;MKKFIENLASLFNLKVDEVKEKLNITDDTDSKALAKKLGVYSLYLEKEDHSNYLNSKLANKEELISNQTKELTNNKEVIALQKTELENLAKEKEHLENIKNKLNNSVKAEWLKLGIKRPFEKENIDIYSLDYSNLSKSIIDYAKNEGLAIQSPNYDDLLPANSKSISIEDEDDDNQLIIVNGAIKK
;
A
#
# COMPACT_ATOMS: atom_id res chain seq x y z
N MET A 1 19.51 -11.86 57.52
CA MET A 1 19.36 -10.64 58.33
C MET A 1 20.33 -10.62 59.51
N LYS A 2 20.16 -11.48 60.53
CA LYS A 2 21.05 -11.51 61.72
C LYS A 2 22.55 -11.63 61.40
N LYS A 3 22.94 -12.60 60.57
CA LYS A 3 24.32 -12.74 60.04
C LYS A 3 24.86 -11.48 59.34
N PHE A 4 24.00 -10.72 58.67
CA PHE A 4 24.42 -9.52 57.93
C PHE A 4 24.76 -8.38 58.89
N ILE A 5 23.96 -8.20 59.94
CA ILE A 5 24.20 -7.22 61.00
C ILE A 5 25.43 -7.61 61.84
N GLU A 6 25.60 -8.90 62.12
CA GLU A 6 26.81 -9.44 62.78
C GLU A 6 28.07 -9.18 61.94
N ASN A 7 28.00 -9.41 60.62
CA ASN A 7 29.11 -9.10 59.72
C ASN A 7 29.42 -7.60 59.69
N LEU A 8 28.41 -6.73 59.60
CA LEU A 8 28.60 -5.27 59.67
C LEU A 8 29.23 -4.84 61.00
N ALA A 9 28.74 -5.37 62.12
CA ALA A 9 29.28 -5.10 63.45
C ALA A 9 30.76 -5.50 63.53
N SER A 10 31.11 -6.68 63.02
CA SER A 10 32.50 -7.13 62.94
C SER A 10 33.36 -6.25 62.02
N LEU A 11 32.82 -5.82 60.87
CA LEU A 11 33.57 -5.04 59.88
C LEU A 11 33.91 -3.63 60.37
N PHE A 12 32.99 -3.03 61.13
CA PHE A 12 33.14 -1.69 61.71
C PHE A 12 33.69 -1.70 63.13
N ASN A 13 33.99 -2.89 63.68
CA ASN A 13 34.42 -3.09 65.07
C ASN A 13 33.46 -2.43 66.09
N LEU A 14 32.15 -2.61 65.87
CA LEU A 14 31.06 -2.11 66.69
C LEU A 14 30.31 -3.28 67.34
N LYS A 15 29.54 -2.99 68.39
CA LYS A 15 28.56 -3.97 68.90
C LYS A 15 27.36 -4.05 67.97
N VAL A 16 26.71 -5.22 67.91
CA VAL A 16 25.49 -5.45 67.12
C VAL A 16 24.40 -4.42 67.46
N ASP A 17 24.24 -4.09 68.74
CA ASP A 17 23.24 -3.12 69.19
C ASP A 17 23.56 -1.69 68.72
N GLU A 18 24.84 -1.31 68.68
CA GLU A 18 25.27 -0.01 68.17
C GLU A 18 25.02 0.13 66.66
N VAL A 19 25.19 -0.96 65.90
CA VAL A 19 24.84 -0.99 64.47
C VAL A 19 23.34 -0.82 64.26
N LYS A 20 22.52 -1.51 65.07
CA LYS A 20 21.05 -1.39 65.02
C LYS A 20 20.59 0.02 65.34
N GLU A 21 21.17 0.64 66.36
CA GLU A 21 20.86 2.01 66.78
C GLU A 21 21.27 3.02 65.69
N LYS A 22 22.51 2.93 65.17
CA LYS A 22 23.01 3.86 64.14
C LYS A 22 22.25 3.75 62.81
N LEU A 23 21.83 2.55 62.42
CA LEU A 23 21.04 2.34 61.20
C LEU A 23 19.53 2.53 61.44
N ASN A 24 19.11 2.71 62.70
CA ASN A 24 17.72 2.79 63.12
C ASN A 24 16.89 1.63 62.55
N ILE A 25 17.31 0.41 62.88
CA ILE A 25 16.73 -0.86 62.45
C ILE A 25 16.41 -1.75 63.66
N THR A 26 15.38 -2.58 63.52
CA THR A 26 14.94 -3.58 64.51
C THR A 26 15.24 -5.00 64.02
N ASP A 27 15.09 -6.01 64.89
CA ASP A 27 15.29 -7.42 64.52
C ASP A 27 14.35 -7.90 63.39
N ASP A 28 13.18 -7.28 63.27
CA ASP A 28 12.17 -7.59 62.25
C ASP A 28 12.34 -6.81 60.94
N THR A 29 13.37 -5.95 60.84
CA THR A 29 13.60 -5.15 59.64
C THR A 29 13.86 -6.06 58.43
N ASP A 30 13.21 -5.83 57.30
CA ASP A 30 13.47 -6.65 56.11
C ASP A 30 14.78 -6.25 55.39
N SER A 31 15.26 -7.10 54.49
CA SER A 31 16.48 -6.82 53.73
C SER A 31 16.37 -5.60 52.83
N LYS A 32 15.17 -5.23 52.37
CA LYS A 32 14.94 -4.04 51.52
C LYS A 32 15.04 -2.74 52.31
N ALA A 33 14.46 -2.71 53.49
CA ALA A 33 14.51 -1.60 54.43
C ALA A 33 15.95 -1.37 54.89
N LEU A 34 16.70 -2.44 55.20
CA LEU A 34 18.12 -2.34 55.50
C LEU A 34 18.94 -1.81 54.32
N ALA A 35 18.70 -2.31 53.10
CA ALA A 35 19.36 -1.82 51.89
C ALA A 35 19.13 -0.31 51.70
N LYS A 36 17.89 0.15 51.91
CA LYS A 36 17.53 1.57 51.83
C LYS A 36 18.25 2.42 52.88
N LYS A 37 18.38 1.93 54.12
CA LYS A 37 19.12 2.62 55.19
C LYS A 37 20.61 2.74 54.89
N LEU A 38 21.17 1.72 54.24
CA LEU A 38 22.57 1.69 53.80
C LEU A 38 22.81 2.43 52.47
N GLY A 39 21.76 2.93 51.80
CA GLY A 39 21.87 3.61 50.52
C GLY A 39 22.25 2.70 49.35
N VAL A 40 22.03 1.39 49.48
CA VAL A 40 22.37 0.39 48.45
C VAL A 40 21.11 -0.22 47.83
N TYR A 41 21.23 -0.66 46.58
CA TYR A 41 20.11 -1.19 45.82
C TYR A 41 19.66 -2.57 46.30
N SER A 42 20.59 -3.42 46.74
CA SER A 42 20.32 -4.78 47.20
C SER A 42 21.45 -5.28 48.10
N LEU A 43 21.11 -6.19 49.02
CA LEU A 43 22.06 -6.81 49.95
C LEU A 43 22.17 -8.30 49.62
N TYR A 44 23.41 -8.79 49.54
CA TYR A 44 23.72 -10.19 49.27
C TYR A 44 24.63 -10.71 50.38
N LEU A 45 24.23 -11.81 51.01
CA LEU A 45 24.99 -12.43 52.11
C LEU A 45 26.29 -13.04 51.59
N GLU A 46 26.21 -13.69 50.44
CA GLU A 46 27.35 -14.36 49.81
C GLU A 46 27.64 -13.79 48.42
N LYS A 47 28.90 -13.91 48.00
CA LYS A 47 29.33 -13.50 46.66
C LYS A 47 28.60 -14.30 45.56
N GLU A 48 28.28 -15.56 45.85
CA GLU A 48 27.55 -16.45 44.94
C GLU A 48 26.14 -15.92 44.64
N ASP A 49 25.40 -15.48 45.67
CA ASP A 49 24.06 -14.90 45.52
C ASP A 49 24.09 -13.66 44.63
N HIS A 50 25.10 -12.80 44.81
CA HIS A 50 25.29 -11.63 43.97
C HIS A 50 25.60 -12.01 42.53
N SER A 51 26.47 -13.00 42.32
CA SER A 51 26.82 -13.48 40.98
C SER A 51 25.61 -14.09 40.27
N ASN A 52 24.79 -14.88 40.97
CA ASN A 52 23.57 -15.47 40.44
C ASN A 52 22.56 -14.39 40.04
N TYR A 53 22.39 -13.36 40.87
CA TYR A 53 21.54 -12.23 40.54
C TYR A 53 22.03 -11.52 39.27
N LEU A 54 23.32 -11.19 39.19
CA LEU A 54 23.91 -10.51 38.02
C LEU A 54 23.74 -11.34 36.75
N ASN A 55 24.07 -12.64 36.81
CA ASN A 55 23.96 -13.55 35.67
C ASN A 55 22.50 -13.67 35.21
N SER A 56 21.55 -13.76 36.13
CA SER A 56 20.12 -13.79 35.77
C SER A 56 19.66 -12.50 35.08
N LYS A 57 20.14 -11.34 35.54
CA LYS A 57 19.79 -10.05 34.93
C LYS A 57 20.45 -9.87 33.57
N LEU A 58 21.69 -10.30 33.42
CA LEU A 58 22.40 -10.30 32.14
C LEU A 58 21.69 -11.20 31.12
N ALA A 59 21.41 -12.45 31.46
CA ALA A 59 20.72 -13.39 30.58
C ALA A 59 19.36 -12.84 30.09
N ASN A 60 18.56 -12.29 31.02
CA ASN A 60 17.28 -11.66 30.65
C ASN A 60 17.45 -10.46 29.71
N LYS A 61 18.52 -9.67 29.87
CA LYS A 61 18.79 -8.53 29.00
C LYS A 61 19.30 -8.96 27.63
N GLU A 62 20.16 -9.97 27.57
CA GLU A 62 20.65 -10.57 26.34
C GLU A 62 19.50 -11.19 25.53
N GLU A 63 18.59 -11.90 26.19
CA GLU A 63 17.39 -12.45 25.55
C GLU A 63 16.51 -11.34 24.98
N LEU A 64 16.26 -10.27 25.75
CA LEU A 64 15.48 -9.13 25.29
C LEU A 64 16.13 -8.47 24.06
N ILE A 65 17.44 -8.25 24.09
CA ILE A 65 18.20 -7.66 22.97
C ILE A 65 18.12 -8.57 21.74
N SER A 66 18.27 -9.89 21.92
CA SER A 66 18.19 -10.86 20.83
C SER A 66 16.82 -10.83 20.16
N ASN A 67 15.74 -10.83 20.97
CA ASN A 67 14.37 -10.77 20.47
C ASN A 67 14.09 -9.46 19.73
N GLN A 68 14.50 -8.32 20.30
CA GLN A 68 14.36 -7.02 19.64
C GLN A 68 15.16 -6.92 18.34
N THR A 69 16.34 -7.54 18.28
CA THR A 69 17.17 -7.55 17.07
C THR A 69 16.53 -8.38 15.96
N LYS A 70 15.94 -9.53 16.31
CA LYS A 70 15.18 -10.36 15.36
C LYS A 70 13.96 -9.60 14.82
N GLU A 71 13.20 -8.97 15.70
CA GLU A 71 12.02 -8.17 15.33
C GLU A 71 12.41 -7.00 14.41
N LEU A 72 13.49 -6.28 14.73
CA LEU A 72 14.03 -5.21 13.88
C LEU A 72 14.44 -5.71 12.49
N THR A 73 15.01 -6.90 12.40
CA THR A 73 15.44 -7.48 11.13
C THR A 73 14.23 -7.85 10.27
N ASN A 74 13.25 -8.54 10.86
CA ASN A 74 12.00 -8.87 10.17
C ASN A 74 11.26 -7.60 9.70
N ASN A 75 11.17 -6.57 10.54
CA ASN A 75 10.51 -5.32 10.18
C ASN A 75 11.23 -4.61 9.02
N LYS A 76 12.57 -4.65 8.97
CA LYS A 76 13.32 -4.10 7.83
C LYS A 76 13.02 -4.83 6.53
N GLU A 77 12.92 -6.16 6.56
CA GLU A 77 12.57 -6.96 5.39
C GLU A 77 11.15 -6.64 4.89
N VAL A 78 10.18 -6.55 5.81
CA VAL A 78 8.80 -6.17 5.46
C VAL A 78 8.74 -4.78 4.85
N ILE A 79 9.44 -3.79 5.43
CA ILE A 79 9.50 -2.42 4.89
C ILE A 79 10.12 -2.41 3.49
N ALA A 80 11.18 -3.18 3.26
CA ALA A 80 11.81 -3.28 1.95
C ALA A 80 10.83 -3.83 0.89
N LEU A 81 10.10 -4.90 1.23
CA LEU A 81 9.08 -5.48 0.34
C LEU A 81 7.96 -4.48 0.03
N GLN A 82 7.42 -3.82 1.05
CA GLN A 82 6.36 -2.81 0.87
C GLN A 82 6.82 -1.63 0.00
N LYS A 83 8.07 -1.21 0.14
CA LYS A 83 8.63 -0.14 -0.68
C LYS A 83 8.68 -0.55 -2.16
N THR A 84 9.14 -1.77 -2.45
CA THR A 84 9.15 -2.29 -3.82
C THR A 84 7.74 -2.41 -4.41
N GLU A 85 6.77 -2.85 -3.61
CA GLU A 85 5.36 -2.93 -4.03
C GLU A 85 4.79 -1.55 -4.37
N LEU A 86 5.04 -0.54 -3.51
CA LEU A 86 4.62 0.84 -3.76
C LEU A 86 5.24 1.43 -5.03
N GLU A 87 6.52 1.17 -5.28
CA GLU A 87 7.20 1.61 -6.51
C GLU A 87 6.59 0.97 -7.77
N ASN A 88 6.21 -0.31 -7.70
CA ASN A 88 5.56 -1.00 -8.80
C ASN A 88 4.14 -0.47 -9.04
N LEU A 89 3.35 -0.27 -7.99
CA LEU A 89 2.01 0.33 -8.08
C LEU A 89 2.06 1.75 -8.65
N ALA A 90 3.07 2.54 -8.28
CA ALA A 90 3.26 3.88 -8.82
C ALA A 90 3.52 3.86 -10.33
N LYS A 91 4.38 2.94 -10.81
CA LYS A 91 4.64 2.74 -12.24
C LYS A 91 3.42 2.27 -13.01
N GLU A 92 2.66 1.34 -12.44
CA GLU A 92 1.41 0.86 -13.05
C GLU A 92 0.38 1.98 -13.17
N LYS A 93 0.22 2.78 -12.11
CA LYS A 93 -0.66 3.96 -12.13
C LYS A 93 -0.26 4.95 -13.22
N GLU A 94 1.03 5.27 -13.32
CA GLU A 94 1.54 6.16 -14.37
C GLU A 94 1.26 5.60 -15.77
N HIS A 95 1.45 4.29 -15.96
CA HIS A 95 1.15 3.62 -17.21
C HIS A 95 -0.33 3.71 -17.58
N LEU A 96 -1.23 3.44 -16.62
CA LEU A 96 -2.69 3.55 -16.81
C LEU A 96 -3.12 4.98 -17.10
N GLU A 97 -2.52 5.98 -16.45
CA GLU A 97 -2.79 7.38 -16.72
C GLU A 97 -2.36 7.79 -18.13
N ASN A 98 -1.19 7.30 -18.57
CA ASN A 98 -0.72 7.49 -19.95
C ASN A 98 -1.66 6.83 -20.98
N ILE A 99 -2.14 5.61 -20.70
CA ILE A 99 -3.14 4.93 -21.53
C ILE A 99 -4.41 5.77 -21.58
N LYS A 100 -4.98 6.15 -20.43
CA LYS A 100 -6.19 6.97 -20.34
C LYS A 100 -6.06 8.26 -21.15
N ASN A 101 -4.93 8.95 -21.06
CA ASN A 101 -4.67 10.18 -21.83
C ASN A 101 -4.64 9.91 -23.33
N LYS A 102 -4.01 8.81 -23.77
CA LYS A 102 -4.02 8.41 -25.19
C LYS A 102 -5.43 8.11 -25.69
N LEU A 103 -6.22 7.33 -24.94
CA LEU A 103 -7.61 7.06 -25.30
C LEU A 103 -8.42 8.35 -25.39
N ASN A 104 -8.31 9.23 -24.39
CA ASN A 104 -8.98 10.54 -24.41
C ASN A 104 -8.64 11.35 -25.66
N ASN A 105 -7.35 11.41 -26.01
CA ASN A 105 -6.91 12.13 -27.20
C ASN A 105 -7.46 11.50 -28.48
N SER A 106 -7.53 10.17 -28.57
CA SER A 106 -8.11 9.46 -29.72
C SER A 106 -9.61 9.73 -29.85
N VAL A 107 -10.36 9.64 -28.75
CA VAL A 107 -11.81 9.94 -28.75
C VAL A 107 -12.04 11.41 -29.12
N LYS A 108 -11.27 12.34 -28.55
CA LYS A 108 -11.34 13.76 -28.90
C LYS A 108 -11.04 14.03 -30.36
N ALA A 109 -10.03 13.39 -30.93
CA ALA A 109 -9.70 13.53 -32.35
C ALA A 109 -10.85 13.06 -33.25
N GLU A 110 -11.45 11.91 -32.93
CA GLU A 110 -12.59 11.38 -33.70
C GLU A 110 -13.85 12.25 -33.49
N TRP A 111 -14.10 12.74 -32.29
CA TRP A 111 -15.18 13.69 -31.97
C TRP A 111 -15.12 14.96 -32.84
N LEU A 112 -13.91 15.54 -32.96
CA LEU A 112 -13.67 16.71 -33.81
C LEU A 112 -13.82 16.37 -35.30
N LYS A 113 -13.33 15.21 -35.74
CA LYS A 113 -13.47 14.73 -37.12
C LYS A 113 -14.93 14.52 -37.52
N LEU A 114 -15.77 14.07 -36.59
CA LEU A 114 -17.21 13.91 -36.79
C LEU A 114 -17.98 15.24 -36.78
N GLY A 115 -17.31 16.38 -36.57
CA GLY A 115 -17.93 17.70 -36.63
C GLY A 115 -18.98 17.92 -35.55
N ILE A 116 -18.83 17.29 -34.38
CA ILE A 116 -19.74 17.50 -33.26
C ILE A 116 -19.52 18.90 -32.72
N LYS A 117 -20.56 19.74 -32.78
CA LYS A 117 -20.43 21.20 -32.55
C LYS A 117 -20.09 21.57 -31.12
N ARG A 118 -20.34 20.69 -30.16
CA ARG A 118 -20.08 20.96 -28.75
C ARG A 118 -18.63 20.58 -28.40
N PRO A 119 -17.91 21.41 -27.62
CA PRO A 119 -16.56 21.08 -27.16
C PRO A 119 -16.54 19.79 -26.34
N PHE A 120 -15.60 18.90 -26.67
CA PHE A 120 -15.40 17.61 -26.00
C PHE A 120 -15.20 17.78 -24.48
N GLU A 121 -14.50 18.83 -24.05
CA GLU A 121 -14.17 19.09 -22.65
C GLU A 121 -15.38 19.41 -21.76
N LYS A 122 -16.52 19.73 -22.38
CA LYS A 122 -17.77 20.02 -21.65
C LYS A 122 -18.67 18.78 -21.51
N GLU A 123 -18.28 17.68 -22.13
CA GLU A 123 -19.03 16.42 -22.10
C GLU A 123 -18.39 15.43 -21.13
N ASN A 124 -19.23 14.78 -20.32
CA ASN A 124 -18.80 13.71 -19.43
C ASN A 124 -18.94 12.37 -20.14
N ILE A 125 -18.14 12.18 -21.20
CA ILE A 125 -18.14 10.94 -21.96
C ILE A 125 -17.47 9.86 -21.11
N ASP A 126 -18.19 8.75 -20.88
CA ASP A 126 -17.58 7.56 -20.30
C ASP A 126 -16.77 6.83 -21.37
N ILE A 127 -15.47 7.15 -21.40
CA ILE A 127 -14.47 6.61 -22.32
C ILE A 127 -14.43 5.08 -22.27
N TYR A 128 -14.72 4.46 -21.12
CA TYR A 128 -14.64 3.00 -20.97
C TYR A 128 -15.85 2.27 -21.56
N SER A 129 -16.96 2.98 -21.79
CA SER A 129 -18.18 2.42 -22.38
C SER A 129 -18.18 2.44 -23.91
N LEU A 130 -17.20 3.12 -24.53
CA LEU A 130 -17.13 3.26 -25.98
C LEU A 130 -16.65 1.97 -26.66
N ASP A 131 -17.27 1.63 -27.78
CA ASP A 131 -16.80 0.55 -28.64
C ASP A 131 -15.63 1.03 -29.51
N TYR A 132 -14.41 0.70 -29.10
CA TYR A 132 -13.19 1.04 -29.83
C TYR A 132 -12.99 0.27 -31.14
N SER A 133 -13.72 -0.82 -31.36
CA SER A 133 -13.70 -1.52 -32.65
C SER A 133 -14.40 -0.70 -33.74
N ASN A 134 -15.36 0.15 -33.35
CA ASN A 134 -16.05 1.08 -34.22
C ASN A 134 -16.32 2.43 -33.52
N LEU A 135 -15.21 3.12 -33.21
CA LEU A 135 -15.23 4.35 -32.41
C LEU A 135 -16.14 5.44 -32.98
N SER A 136 -16.11 5.63 -34.30
CA SER A 136 -16.92 6.66 -34.97
C SER A 136 -18.41 6.41 -34.76
N LYS A 137 -18.88 5.16 -34.93
CA LYS A 137 -20.28 4.79 -34.69
C LYS A 137 -20.64 4.96 -33.22
N SER A 138 -19.79 4.50 -32.31
CA SER A 138 -20.02 4.62 -30.86
C SER A 138 -20.16 6.09 -30.42
N ILE A 139 -19.34 6.98 -30.95
CA ILE A 139 -19.41 8.43 -30.66
C ILE A 139 -20.68 9.04 -31.26
N ILE A 140 -21.08 8.64 -32.48
CA ILE A 140 -22.32 9.12 -33.09
C ILE A 140 -23.54 8.68 -32.28
N ASP A 141 -23.58 7.43 -31.84
CA ASP A 141 -24.68 6.87 -31.06
C ASP A 141 -24.77 7.59 -29.70
N TYR A 142 -23.64 7.84 -29.04
CA TYR A 142 -23.57 8.70 -27.85
C TYR A 142 -24.13 10.10 -28.12
N ALA A 143 -23.63 10.77 -29.17
CA ALA A 143 -24.04 12.11 -29.51
C ALA A 143 -25.53 12.22 -29.85
N LYS A 144 -26.13 11.20 -30.50
CA LYS A 144 -27.57 11.13 -30.76
C LYS A 144 -28.37 10.96 -29.48
N ASN A 145 -27.95 10.09 -28.56
CA ASN A 145 -28.62 9.85 -27.29
C ASN A 145 -28.64 11.10 -26.41
N GLU A 146 -27.55 11.87 -26.43
CA GLU A 146 -27.41 13.14 -25.70
C GLU A 146 -27.97 14.37 -26.47
N GLY A 147 -28.57 14.16 -27.65
CA GLY A 147 -29.19 15.23 -28.44
C GLY A 147 -28.20 16.26 -29.01
N LEU A 148 -26.96 15.85 -29.25
CA LEU A 148 -25.90 16.72 -29.77
C LEU A 148 -26.02 16.90 -31.29
N ALA A 149 -25.77 18.13 -31.75
CA ALA A 149 -25.74 18.44 -33.17
C ALA A 149 -24.44 17.93 -33.81
N ILE A 150 -24.57 16.96 -34.71
CA ILE A 150 -23.50 16.37 -35.50
C ILE A 150 -23.57 16.96 -36.91
N GLN A 151 -22.44 17.42 -37.43
CA GLN A 151 -22.34 17.69 -38.86
C GLN A 151 -22.02 16.36 -39.53
N SER A 152 -23.06 15.66 -40.00
CA SER A 152 -22.90 14.30 -40.55
C SER A 152 -21.72 14.25 -41.52
N PRO A 153 -20.69 13.44 -41.26
CA PRO A 153 -19.61 13.27 -42.22
C PRO A 153 -20.20 12.72 -43.51
N ASN A 154 -19.74 13.22 -44.66
CA ASN A 154 -20.09 12.66 -45.94
C ASN A 154 -19.47 11.25 -46.03
N TYR A 155 -20.29 10.22 -45.84
CA TYR A 155 -19.81 8.83 -45.76
C TYR A 155 -19.22 8.34 -47.09
N ASP A 156 -19.53 9.01 -48.20
CA ASP A 156 -18.93 8.75 -49.51
C ASP A 156 -17.41 8.99 -49.53
N ASP A 157 -16.90 9.89 -48.67
CA ASP A 157 -15.46 10.19 -48.57
C ASP A 157 -14.69 9.20 -47.67
N LEU A 158 -15.39 8.30 -46.98
CA LEU A 158 -14.81 7.27 -46.09
C LEU A 158 -14.76 5.89 -46.75
N LEU A 159 -15.31 5.74 -47.96
CA LEU A 159 -15.13 4.55 -48.76
C LEU A 159 -13.73 4.57 -49.39
N PRO A 160 -12.97 3.46 -49.33
CA PRO A 160 -11.72 3.36 -50.07
C PRO A 160 -12.02 3.62 -51.55
N ALA A 161 -11.16 4.41 -52.21
CA ALA A 161 -11.31 4.96 -53.57
C ALA A 161 -11.48 3.93 -54.72
N ASN A 162 -11.75 2.66 -54.40
CA ASN A 162 -11.87 1.56 -55.33
C ASN A 162 -13.15 0.72 -55.17
N SER A 163 -14.19 1.24 -54.49
CA SER A 163 -15.52 0.66 -54.59
C SER A 163 -16.18 1.11 -55.90
N LYS A 164 -15.78 0.48 -57.01
CA LYS A 164 -16.54 0.57 -58.26
C LYS A 164 -17.94 0.04 -58.00
N SER A 165 -18.95 0.90 -58.14
CA SER A 165 -20.32 0.47 -58.40
C SER A 165 -20.29 -0.37 -59.68
N ILE A 166 -20.55 -1.66 -59.54
CA ILE A 166 -20.87 -2.51 -60.70
C ILE A 166 -22.38 -2.35 -60.90
N SER A 167 -22.74 -1.49 -61.85
CA SER A 167 -24.08 -1.49 -62.45
C SER A 167 -24.16 -2.74 -63.32
N ILE A 168 -24.89 -3.75 -62.87
CA ILE A 168 -25.35 -4.83 -63.75
C ILE A 168 -26.68 -4.34 -64.30
N GLU A 169 -26.65 -3.86 -65.54
CA GLU A 169 -27.84 -3.85 -66.37
C GLU A 169 -28.13 -5.31 -66.72
N ASP A 170 -29.23 -5.85 -66.20
CA ASP A 170 -30.00 -6.87 -66.90
C ASP A 170 -31.45 -6.80 -66.40
N GLU A 171 -32.34 -6.86 -67.39
CA GLU A 171 -33.80 -6.80 -67.29
C GLU A 171 -34.36 -8.01 -66.52
N ASP A 172 -35.50 -7.78 -65.86
CA ASP A 172 -36.42 -8.78 -65.29
C ASP A 172 -35.92 -9.68 -64.14
N ASP A 173 -36.11 -9.25 -62.88
CA ASP A 173 -36.96 -9.89 -61.84
C ASP A 173 -36.71 -9.23 -60.47
N ASP A 174 -37.79 -8.99 -59.71
CA ASP A 174 -37.75 -8.33 -58.40
C ASP A 174 -37.03 -9.20 -57.35
N ASN A 175 -35.72 -8.99 -57.14
CA ASN A 175 -35.01 -9.20 -55.87
C ASN A 175 -33.56 -8.69 -55.92
N GLN A 176 -33.32 -7.48 -55.41
CA GLN A 176 -31.97 -6.92 -55.25
C GLN A 176 -31.22 -7.60 -54.09
N LEU A 177 -30.25 -8.45 -54.41
CA LEU A 177 -29.29 -9.04 -53.47
C LEU A 177 -28.05 -8.15 -53.35
N ILE A 178 -27.82 -7.60 -52.17
CA ILE A 178 -26.59 -6.87 -51.83
C ILE A 178 -25.61 -7.84 -51.17
N ILE A 179 -24.43 -8.03 -51.77
CA ILE A 179 -23.34 -8.81 -51.17
C ILE A 179 -22.35 -7.87 -50.51
N VAL A 180 -22.24 -7.94 -49.18
CA VAL A 180 -21.18 -7.29 -48.40
C VAL A 180 -20.40 -8.36 -47.66
N ASN A 181 -19.09 -8.50 -47.96
CA ASN A 181 -18.14 -9.38 -47.28
C ASN A 181 -18.64 -10.81 -46.97
N GLY A 182 -19.19 -11.50 -47.98
CA GLY A 182 -19.41 -12.95 -47.91
C GLY A 182 -20.62 -13.45 -47.10
N ALA A 183 -21.54 -12.58 -46.67
CA ALA A 183 -22.82 -13.02 -46.10
C ALA A 183 -24.00 -12.61 -46.99
N ILE A 184 -24.79 -13.60 -47.42
CA ILE A 184 -26.05 -13.41 -48.14
C ILE A 184 -27.18 -13.37 -47.12
N LYS A 185 -27.97 -12.29 -47.11
CA LYS A 185 -29.24 -12.24 -46.36
C LYS A 185 -30.38 -12.25 -47.37
N LYS A 186 -31.26 -13.25 -47.25
CA LYS A 186 -32.52 -13.35 -47.99
C LYS A 186 -33.49 -12.26 -47.56
#